data_AF-A0A962FHH2-F1
#
_entry.id   AF-A0A962FHH2-F1
#
_cell.length_a   1.000
_cell.length_b   1.000
_cell.length_c   1.000
_cell.angle_alpha   90.00
_cell.angle_beta   90.00
_cell.angle_gamma   90.00
#
_symmetry.space_group_name_H-M   'P 1'
#
loop_
_entity.id
_entity.type
_entity.pdbx_description
1 polymer ?
#
loop_
_entity_poly.entity_id
_entity_poly.type
_entity_poly.pdbx_seq_one_letter_code
_entity_poly.pdbx_strand_id
1 'polypeptide(L)'
;MNVTQNHPFAITLDVGTSLVNHTGSWRTVRPEYVHRLPPCNHACPAGEDIQGWLAHAEGGDYEAAWRALVQNNPLPAVMGRVCYHPCEGACNRAQIDSAVGINSVERFLGDLAIEKGWRFDAPPAPSGKKALIVGAGPSGLSAAYHLARLGHAVTIREAGPLPGGMMR
;
A
#
# COMPACT_ATOMS: atom_id res chain seq x y z
N MET A 1 -51.82 -12.62 30.65
CA MET A 1 -50.62 -12.91 31.46
C MET A 1 -49.43 -12.28 30.76
N ASN A 2 -48.93 -11.15 31.27
CA ASN A 2 -47.79 -10.44 30.69
C ASN A 2 -46.50 -11.14 31.14
N VAL A 3 -45.87 -11.86 30.21
CA VAL A 3 -44.49 -12.33 30.41
C VAL A 3 -43.58 -11.19 29.98
N THR A 4 -42.94 -10.54 30.95
CA THR A 4 -41.85 -9.60 30.73
C THR A 4 -40.70 -10.34 30.04
N GLN A 5 -40.52 -10.14 28.74
CA GLN A 5 -39.36 -10.65 28.00
C GLN A 5 -38.10 -9.91 28.45
N ASN A 6 -37.24 -10.61 29.17
CA ASN A 6 -35.98 -10.09 29.69
C ASN A 6 -34.87 -10.33 28.63
N HIS A 7 -34.78 -9.44 27.64
CA HIS A 7 -33.73 -9.54 26.61
C HIS A 7 -32.41 -8.96 27.11
N PRO A 8 -31.29 -9.69 27.04
CA PRO A 8 -29.98 -9.13 27.33
C PRO A 8 -29.65 -8.03 26.31
N PHE A 9 -29.09 -6.91 26.77
CA PHE A 9 -28.86 -5.67 26.00
C PHE A 9 -28.11 -5.85 24.66
N ALA A 10 -27.38 -6.96 24.49
CA ALA A 10 -26.57 -7.24 23.30
C ALA A 10 -27.19 -8.24 22.30
N ILE A 11 -28.38 -8.77 22.56
CA ILE A 11 -29.05 -9.71 21.63
C ILE A 11 -30.37 -9.06 21.19
N THR A 12 -30.38 -8.56 19.95
CA THR A 12 -31.57 -7.91 19.33
C THR A 12 -32.61 -8.92 18.82
N LEU A 13 -32.42 -10.21 19.09
CA LEU A 13 -33.26 -11.32 18.63
C LEU A 13 -33.59 -12.23 19.80
N ASP A 14 -34.82 -12.75 19.83
CA ASP A 14 -35.22 -13.75 20.82
C ASP A 14 -34.30 -14.98 20.71
N VAL A 15 -33.93 -15.57 21.85
CA VAL A 15 -33.16 -16.82 21.89
C VAL A 15 -34.04 -17.93 21.32
N GLY A 16 -33.86 -18.23 20.04
CA GLY A 16 -34.69 -19.14 19.26
C GLY A 16 -33.86 -19.95 18.26
N THR A 17 -34.46 -20.99 17.68
CA THR A 17 -33.78 -21.82 16.69
C THR A 17 -33.50 -21.01 15.41
N SER A 18 -32.53 -21.46 14.61
CA SER A 18 -32.24 -20.88 13.28
C SER A 18 -33.45 -20.79 12.36
N LEU A 19 -34.45 -21.67 12.55
CA LEU A 19 -35.75 -21.64 11.88
C LEU A 19 -36.60 -20.42 12.30
N VAL A 20 -36.63 -20.08 13.60
CA VAL A 20 -37.43 -18.96 14.14
C VAL A 20 -36.76 -17.62 13.85
N ASN A 21 -35.43 -17.57 13.94
CA ASN A 21 -34.65 -16.36 13.71
C ASN A 21 -34.29 -16.12 12.24
N HIS A 22 -34.68 -17.03 11.34
CA HIS A 22 -34.40 -16.99 9.91
C HIS A 22 -32.89 -16.82 9.59
N THR A 23 -32.02 -17.30 10.48
CA THR A 23 -30.56 -17.23 10.35
C THR A 23 -30.03 -18.62 9.96
N GLY A 24 -29.44 -18.78 8.76
CA GLY A 24 -28.89 -20.07 8.30
C GLY A 24 -29.20 -20.38 6.83
N SER A 25 -29.66 -21.60 6.54
CA SER A 25 -30.02 -22.11 5.19
C SER A 25 -31.22 -21.42 4.54
N TRP A 26 -31.87 -20.49 5.25
CA TRP A 26 -32.96 -19.64 4.76
C TRP A 26 -32.50 -18.44 3.93
N ARG A 27 -31.19 -18.25 3.76
CA ARG A 27 -30.65 -17.18 2.92
C ARG A 27 -31.02 -17.40 1.45
N THR A 28 -31.93 -16.59 0.93
CA THR A 28 -32.22 -16.48 -0.52
C THR A 28 -31.14 -15.69 -1.27
N VAL A 29 -30.25 -15.02 -0.54
CA VAL A 29 -29.13 -14.25 -1.08
C VAL A 29 -27.81 -14.76 -0.50
N ARG A 30 -26.83 -14.97 -1.38
CA ARG A 30 -25.47 -15.33 -0.99
C ARG A 30 -24.62 -14.06 -0.93
N PRO A 31 -23.91 -13.78 0.18
CA PRO A 31 -22.93 -12.69 0.19
C PRO A 31 -21.83 -13.04 -0.81
N GLU A 32 -21.60 -12.14 -1.77
CA GLU A 32 -20.44 -12.19 -2.64
C GLU A 32 -19.37 -11.27 -2.09
N TYR A 33 -18.17 -11.81 -1.93
CA TYR A 33 -17.03 -11.02 -1.53
C TYR A 33 -16.57 -10.20 -2.74
N VAL A 34 -16.81 -8.90 -2.71
CA VAL A 34 -16.38 -7.98 -3.76
C VAL A 34 -15.10 -7.29 -3.30
N HIS A 35 -13.99 -7.61 -3.95
CA HIS A 35 -12.76 -6.84 -3.78
C HIS A 35 -12.94 -5.46 -4.42
N ARG A 36 -12.87 -4.41 -3.60
CA ARG A 36 -12.83 -3.01 -4.04
C ARG A 36 -11.43 -2.46 -3.84
N LEU A 37 -11.05 -1.51 -4.69
CA LEU A 37 -9.80 -0.77 -4.51
C LEU A 37 -9.90 0.06 -3.21
N PRO A 38 -8.96 -0.09 -2.25
CA PRO A 38 -8.94 0.74 -1.06
C PRO A 38 -8.80 2.23 -1.42
N PRO A 39 -9.42 3.15 -0.66
CA PRO A 39 -9.40 4.56 -1.01
C PRO A 39 -8.00 5.16 -0.91
N CYS A 40 -7.13 4.67 0.00
CA CYS A 40 -5.73 5.05 0.06
C CYS A 40 -4.96 4.66 -1.20
N ASN A 41 -5.10 3.42 -1.68
CA ASN A 41 -4.50 2.95 -2.92
C ASN A 41 -4.98 3.80 -4.12
N HIS A 42 -6.29 4.07 -4.18
CA HIS A 42 -6.88 4.88 -5.25
C HIS A 42 -6.37 6.33 -5.27
N ALA A 43 -6.18 6.93 -4.09
CA ALA A 43 -5.72 8.32 -3.97
C ALA A 43 -4.20 8.47 -4.15
N CYS A 44 -3.43 7.37 -4.10
CA CYS A 44 -1.98 7.41 -4.26
C CYS A 44 -1.60 7.64 -5.74
N PRO A 45 -0.92 8.75 -6.09
CA PRO A 45 -0.52 9.01 -7.47
C PRO A 45 0.54 8.04 -7.99
N ALA A 46 1.33 7.43 -7.09
CA ALA A 46 2.31 6.41 -7.44
C ALA A 46 1.67 5.03 -7.71
N GLY A 47 0.38 4.87 -7.42
CA GLY A 47 -0.35 3.61 -7.60
C GLY A 47 0.10 2.49 -6.67
N GLU A 48 0.59 2.84 -5.48
CA GLU A 48 1.04 1.87 -4.47
C GLU A 48 -0.10 0.99 -3.95
N ASP A 49 0.22 -0.29 -3.69
CA ASP A 49 -0.64 -1.17 -2.91
C ASP A 49 -0.44 -0.93 -1.39
N ILE A 50 -0.98 0.18 -0.90
CA ILE A 50 -0.82 0.63 0.49
C ILE A 50 -1.36 -0.40 1.47
N GLN A 51 -2.54 -0.95 1.21
CA GLN A 51 -3.12 -1.98 2.06
C GLN A 51 -2.25 -3.26 2.10
N GLY A 52 -1.66 -3.66 0.97
CA GLY A 52 -0.78 -4.83 0.90
C GLY A 52 0.50 -4.66 1.70
N TRP A 53 1.26 -3.57 1.49
CA TRP A 53 2.51 -3.38 2.23
C TRP A 53 2.28 -3.05 3.71
N LEU A 54 1.16 -2.41 4.09
CA LEU A 54 0.79 -2.22 5.49
C LEU A 54 0.50 -3.54 6.19
N ALA A 55 -0.13 -4.51 5.52
CA ALA A 55 -0.41 -5.82 6.11
C ALA A 55 0.89 -6.58 6.46
N HIS A 56 1.92 -6.49 5.60
CA HIS A 56 3.24 -7.03 5.92
C HIS A 56 3.89 -6.31 7.11
N ALA A 57 3.79 -4.98 7.16
CA ALA A 57 4.34 -4.19 8.26
C ALA A 57 3.65 -4.49 9.59
N GLU A 58 2.31 -4.66 9.60
CA GLU A 58 1.54 -5.07 10.77
C GLU A 58 1.97 -6.46 11.27
N GLY A 59 2.26 -7.38 10.34
CA GLY A 59 2.80 -8.71 10.66
C GLY A 59 4.25 -8.71 11.15
N GLY A 60 4.93 -7.56 11.16
CA GLY A 60 6.34 -7.43 11.56
C GLY A 60 7.36 -7.82 10.48
N ASP A 61 6.89 -8.23 9.29
CA ASP A 61 7.75 -8.54 8.16
C ASP A 61 8.06 -7.26 7.35
N TYR A 62 8.93 -6.43 7.92
CA TYR A 62 9.27 -5.14 7.34
C TYR A 62 10.04 -5.25 6.02
N GLU A 63 10.78 -6.33 5.79
CA GLU A 63 11.46 -6.53 4.51
C GLU A 63 10.44 -6.84 3.41
N ALA A 64 9.48 -7.73 3.68
CA ALA A 64 8.39 -7.98 2.73
C ALA A 64 7.54 -6.72 2.48
N ALA A 65 7.26 -5.94 3.52
CA ALA A 65 6.57 -4.65 3.38
C ALA A 65 7.33 -3.70 2.46
N TRP A 66 8.64 -3.52 2.69
CA TRP A 66 9.48 -2.69 1.83
C TRP A 66 9.55 -3.23 0.40
N ARG A 67 9.68 -4.55 0.22
CA ARG A 67 9.69 -5.17 -1.11
C ARG A 67 8.40 -4.94 -1.88
N ALA A 68 7.25 -5.03 -1.22
CA ALA A 68 5.95 -4.72 -1.81
C ALA A 68 5.83 -3.23 -2.16
N LEU A 69 6.23 -2.34 -1.25
CA LEU A 69 6.23 -0.88 -1.45
C LEU A 69 7.06 -0.46 -2.67
N VAL A 70 8.28 -0.98 -2.79
CA VAL A 70 9.20 -0.56 -3.86
C VAL A 70 8.81 -1.09 -5.24
N GLN A 71 7.83 -2.01 -5.33
CA GLN A 71 7.28 -2.41 -6.63
C GLN A 71 6.67 -1.24 -7.38
N ASN A 72 6.17 -0.22 -6.69
CA ASN A 72 5.57 0.96 -7.28
C ASN A 72 6.49 2.18 -7.10
N ASN A 73 7.02 2.36 -5.90
CA ASN A 73 7.78 3.55 -5.52
C ASN A 73 9.23 3.22 -5.12
N PRO A 74 10.23 3.52 -5.98
CA PRO A 74 11.62 3.21 -5.68
C PRO A 74 12.30 4.11 -4.66
N LEU A 75 11.62 5.14 -4.15
CA LEU A 75 12.21 6.17 -3.29
C LEU A 75 11.44 6.34 -1.96
N PRO A 76 11.12 5.26 -1.21
CA PRO A 76 10.25 5.35 -0.04
C PRO A 76 10.87 6.21 1.08
N ALA A 77 12.19 6.18 1.25
CA ALA A 77 12.88 7.04 2.23
C ALA A 77 12.73 8.54 1.90
N VAL A 78 12.59 8.91 0.62
CA VAL A 78 12.37 10.30 0.23
C VAL A 78 10.88 10.64 0.29
N MET A 79 10.02 9.81 -0.33
CA MET A 79 8.58 10.05 -0.38
C MET A 79 7.93 10.08 1.00
N GLY A 80 8.41 9.24 1.94
CA GLY A 80 8.04 9.29 3.36
C GLY A 80 8.33 10.63 4.07
N ARG A 81 9.04 11.56 3.42
CA ARG A 81 9.37 12.90 3.97
C ARG A 81 8.72 14.05 3.21
N VAL A 82 8.57 13.90 1.89
CA VAL A 82 8.16 15.01 1.00
C VAL A 82 6.77 14.85 0.41
N CYS A 83 6.17 13.67 0.51
CA CYS A 83 4.84 13.41 -0.04
C CYS A 83 3.78 14.20 0.73
N TYR A 84 2.82 14.79 0.01
CA TYR A 84 1.64 15.45 0.59
C TYR A 84 0.55 14.48 1.08
N HIS A 85 0.87 13.18 1.14
CA HIS A 85 0.06 12.11 1.71
C HIS A 85 -1.45 12.16 1.35
N PRO A 86 -1.84 12.27 0.06
CA PRO A 86 -3.25 12.28 -0.34
C PRO A 86 -3.98 10.99 0.04
N CYS A 87 -3.24 9.88 0.14
CA CYS A 87 -3.73 8.59 0.62
C CYS A 87 -4.27 8.64 2.06
N GLU A 88 -3.69 9.47 2.93
CA GLU A 88 -4.18 9.68 4.30
C GLU A 88 -5.44 10.55 4.31
N GLY A 89 -5.52 11.55 3.42
CA GLY A 89 -6.71 12.38 3.26
C GLY A 89 -7.94 11.60 2.76
N ALA A 90 -7.73 10.53 1.98
CA ALA A 90 -8.78 9.62 1.53
C ALA A 90 -9.04 8.45 2.49
N CYS A 91 -8.31 8.33 3.59
CA CYS A 91 -8.38 7.17 4.48
C CYS A 91 -9.77 7.06 5.14
N ASN A 92 -10.43 5.92 4.96
CA ASN A 92 -11.74 5.65 5.58
C ASN A 92 -11.67 5.57 7.12
N ARG A 93 -10.51 5.23 7.70
CA ARG A 93 -10.32 5.18 9.16
C ARG A 93 -10.48 6.55 9.83
N ALA A 94 -10.22 7.64 9.10
CA ALA A 94 -10.43 9.00 9.57
C ALA A 94 -11.90 9.31 9.92
N GLN A 95 -12.86 8.50 9.45
CA GLN A 95 -14.28 8.61 9.83
C GLN A 95 -14.61 7.96 11.19
N ILE A 96 -13.65 7.23 11.78
CA ILE A 96 -13.81 6.54 13.06
C ILE A 96 -12.97 7.24 14.12
N ASP A 97 -11.68 7.42 13.87
CA ASP A 97 -10.75 8.13 14.76
C ASP A 97 -9.77 9.01 13.99
N SER A 98 -8.73 8.44 13.39
CA SER A 98 -7.69 9.17 12.66
C SER A 98 -7.25 8.39 11.43
N ALA A 99 -6.74 9.11 10.42
CA ALA A 99 -6.09 8.45 9.30
C ALA A 99 -4.92 7.57 9.78
N VAL A 100 -4.67 6.46 9.08
CA VAL A 100 -3.47 5.68 9.28
C VAL A 100 -2.27 6.53 8.85
N GLY A 101 -1.22 6.60 9.66
CA GLY A 101 0.03 7.33 9.35
C GLY A 101 0.87 6.63 8.28
N ILE A 102 0.30 6.45 7.09
CA ILE A 102 0.88 5.77 5.92
C ILE A 102 2.26 6.36 5.59
N ASN A 103 2.38 7.68 5.53
CA ASN A 103 3.62 8.37 5.20
C ASN A 103 4.71 8.13 6.25
N SER A 104 4.32 8.03 7.53
CA SER A 104 5.27 7.71 8.61
C SER A 104 5.79 6.27 8.52
N VAL A 105 4.92 5.32 8.14
CA VAL A 105 5.35 3.93 7.94
C VAL A 105 6.21 3.80 6.69
N GLU A 106 5.86 4.47 5.60
CA GLU A 106 6.66 4.53 4.37
C GLU A 106 8.08 5.05 4.65
N ARG A 107 8.17 6.16 5.41
CA ARG A 107 9.45 6.71 5.88
C ARG A 107 10.25 5.69 6.69
N PHE A 108 9.60 5.07 7.67
CA PHE A 108 10.23 4.08 8.53
C PHE A 108 10.78 2.89 7.72
N LEU A 109 9.99 2.33 6.79
CA LEU A 109 10.43 1.23 5.93
C LEU A 109 11.60 1.63 5.04
N GLY A 110 11.58 2.84 4.47
CA GLY A 110 12.68 3.38 3.67
C GLY A 110 13.97 3.55 4.48
N ASP A 111 13.87 4.11 5.68
CA ASP A 111 15.02 4.30 6.58
C ASP A 111 15.59 2.96 7.06
N LEU A 112 14.71 2.03 7.43
CA LEU A 112 15.10 0.69 7.87
C LEU A 112 15.79 -0.09 6.75
N ALA A 113 15.31 0.03 5.50
CA ALA A 113 15.95 -0.60 4.35
C ALA A 113 17.39 -0.10 4.14
N ILE A 114 17.63 1.20 4.36
CA ILE A 114 18.97 1.79 4.29
C ILE A 114 19.83 1.27 5.45
N GLU A 115 19.31 1.26 6.68
CA GLU A 115 20.03 0.75 7.86
C GLU A 115 20.43 -0.72 7.71
N LYS A 116 19.50 -1.57 7.26
CA LYS A 116 19.71 -3.01 7.06
C LYS A 116 20.43 -3.35 5.76
N GLY A 117 20.64 -2.36 4.88
CA GLY A 117 21.31 -2.56 3.60
C GLY A 117 20.51 -3.42 2.61
N TRP A 118 19.17 -3.41 2.71
CA TRP A 118 18.31 -4.11 1.75
C TRP A 118 18.56 -3.62 0.33
N ARG A 119 18.56 -4.56 -0.62
CA ARG A 119 18.84 -4.30 -2.03
C ARG A 119 17.62 -4.64 -2.87
N PHE A 120 17.43 -3.85 -3.93
CA PHE A 120 16.46 -4.19 -4.96
C PHE A 120 16.85 -5.51 -5.63
N ASP A 121 15.84 -6.19 -6.15
CA ASP A 121 16.06 -7.41 -6.92
C ASP A 121 16.88 -7.12 -8.17
N ALA A 122 17.71 -8.09 -8.55
CA ALA A 122 18.47 -7.99 -9.77
C ALA A 122 17.52 -7.88 -10.99
N PRO A 123 17.88 -7.11 -12.02
CA PRO A 123 17.15 -7.10 -13.27
C PRO A 123 16.97 -8.52 -13.84
N PRO A 124 15.85 -8.81 -14.52
CA PRO A 124 15.65 -10.09 -15.20
C PRO A 124 16.59 -10.21 -16.42
N ALA A 125 16.41 -11.28 -17.20
CA ALA A 125 17.14 -11.47 -18.45
C ALA A 125 17.04 -10.22 -19.35
N PRO A 126 18.15 -9.81 -20.00
CA PRO A 126 18.14 -8.63 -20.86
C PRO A 126 17.08 -8.71 -21.95
N SER A 127 16.24 -7.68 -22.05
CA SER A 127 15.17 -7.64 -23.05
C SER A 127 15.69 -7.32 -24.47
N GLY A 128 16.98 -7.02 -24.63
CA GLY A 128 17.59 -6.51 -25.86
C GLY A 128 17.31 -5.03 -26.18
N LYS A 129 16.46 -4.34 -25.40
CA LYS A 129 16.11 -2.93 -25.63
C LYS A 129 17.01 -2.00 -24.80
N LYS A 130 17.26 -0.80 -25.34
CA LYS A 130 18.08 0.25 -24.70
C LYS A 130 17.25 1.51 -24.50
N ALA A 131 17.44 2.19 -23.38
CA ALA A 131 16.80 3.46 -23.07
C ALA A 131 17.82 4.49 -22.56
N LEU A 132 17.75 5.71 -23.11
CA LEU A 132 18.49 6.87 -22.63
C LEU A 132 17.54 7.76 -21.84
N ILE A 133 17.89 8.07 -20.60
CA ILE A 133 17.17 9.00 -19.73
C ILE A 133 18.02 10.26 -19.57
N VAL A 134 17.42 11.42 -19.84
CA VAL A 134 18.06 12.73 -19.65
C VAL A 134 17.53 13.33 -18.36
N GLY A 135 18.43 13.51 -17.39
CA GLY A 135 18.13 13.97 -16.03
C GLY A 135 18.09 12.82 -15.01
N ALA A 136 18.80 12.98 -13.91
CA ALA A 136 18.88 12.07 -12.77
C ALA A 136 18.09 12.60 -11.55
N GLY A 137 16.99 13.32 -11.79
CA GLY A 137 16.02 13.68 -10.76
C GLY A 137 15.09 12.52 -10.37
N PRO A 138 14.08 12.76 -9.49
CA PRO A 138 13.16 11.72 -9.03
C PRO A 138 12.46 10.98 -10.18
N SER A 139 11.97 11.72 -11.18
CA SER A 139 11.30 11.15 -12.35
C SER A 139 12.23 10.27 -13.19
N GLY A 140 13.45 10.74 -13.46
CA GLY A 140 14.46 10.00 -14.23
C GLY A 140 14.92 8.74 -13.52
N LEU A 141 15.16 8.81 -12.20
CA LEU A 141 15.54 7.66 -11.39
C LEU A 141 14.40 6.63 -11.29
N SER A 142 13.14 7.09 -11.12
CA SER A 142 11.98 6.20 -11.12
C SER A 142 11.77 5.51 -12.46
N ALA A 143 11.91 6.24 -13.58
CA ALA A 143 11.84 5.65 -14.91
C ALA A 143 12.96 4.62 -15.13
N ALA A 144 14.18 4.94 -14.70
CA ALA A 144 15.31 4.03 -14.80
C ALA A 144 15.07 2.72 -14.03
N TYR A 145 14.57 2.83 -12.80
CA TYR A 145 14.24 1.70 -11.95
C TYR A 145 13.23 0.75 -12.62
N HIS A 146 12.11 1.29 -13.09
CA HIS A 146 11.06 0.47 -13.70
C HIS A 146 11.50 -0.14 -15.03
N LEU A 147 12.23 0.60 -15.88
CA LEU A 147 12.78 0.06 -17.12
C LEU A 147 13.83 -1.04 -16.86
N ALA A 148 14.68 -0.89 -15.85
CA ALA A 148 15.64 -1.91 -15.46
C ALA A 148 14.95 -3.18 -14.96
N ARG A 149 13.86 -3.06 -14.19
CA ARG A 149 13.03 -4.21 -13.76
C ARG A 149 12.36 -4.95 -14.91
N LEU A 150 12.18 -4.31 -16.06
CA LEU A 150 11.70 -4.94 -17.29
C LEU A 150 12.84 -5.54 -18.15
N GLY A 151 14.08 -5.51 -17.64
CA GLY A 151 15.26 -6.06 -18.32
C GLY A 151 15.86 -5.13 -19.39
N HIS A 152 15.47 -3.86 -19.43
CA HIS A 152 16.03 -2.90 -20.38
C HIS A 152 17.41 -2.41 -19.93
N ALA A 153 18.32 -2.19 -20.88
CA ALA A 153 19.59 -1.54 -20.62
C ALA A 153 19.40 -0.02 -20.58
N VAL A 154 19.51 0.57 -19.38
CA VAL A 154 19.25 1.99 -19.16
C VAL A 154 20.56 2.76 -19.00
N THR A 155 20.66 3.92 -19.66
CA THR A 155 21.73 4.90 -19.44
C THR A 155 21.09 6.22 -18.99
N ILE A 156 21.59 6.80 -17.90
CA ILE A 156 21.16 8.11 -17.42
C ILE A 156 22.25 9.13 -17.73
N ARG A 157 21.89 10.29 -18.27
CA ARG A 157 22.78 11.44 -18.46
C ARG A 157 22.27 12.61 -17.64
N GLU A 158 23.10 13.09 -16.74
CA GLU A 158 22.83 14.24 -15.87
C GLU A 158 23.80 15.38 -16.22
N ALA A 159 23.29 16.61 -16.25
CA ALA A 159 24.08 17.80 -16.51
C ALA A 159 24.78 18.30 -15.24
N GLY A 160 24.14 18.13 -14.08
CA GLY A 160 24.69 18.43 -12.78
C GLY A 160 25.84 17.51 -12.37
N PRO A 161 26.66 17.94 -11.39
CA PRO A 161 27.81 17.16 -10.95
C PRO A 161 27.44 15.87 -10.22
N LEU A 162 26.20 15.76 -9.70
CA LEU A 162 25.73 14.63 -8.91
C LEU A 162 24.25 14.33 -9.22
N PRO A 163 23.82 13.06 -9.13
CA PRO A 163 22.42 12.68 -9.33
C PRO A 163 21.55 13.07 -8.14
N GLY A 164 20.23 13.20 -8.36
CA GLY A 164 19.21 13.44 -7.33
C GLY A 164 18.24 14.57 -7.69
N GLY A 165 18.61 15.48 -8.61
CA GLY A 165 17.78 16.64 -8.97
C GLY A 165 17.41 17.48 -7.74
N MET A 166 16.13 17.85 -7.62
CA MET A 166 15.61 18.66 -6.51
C MET A 166 15.50 17.92 -5.16
N MET A 167 15.77 16.61 -5.11
CA MET A 167 15.77 15.86 -3.84
C MET A 167 17.03 16.11 -3.00
N ARG A 168 17.94 16.93 -3.52
CA ARG A 168 19.22 17.28 -2.89
C ARG A 168 19.18 18.66 -2.27
#